data_AF-A0A7C1W310-F1
#
_entry.id   AF-A0A7C1W310-F1
#
_cell.length_a   1.000
_cell.length_b   1.000
_cell.length_c   1.000
_cell.angle_alpha   90.00
_cell.angle_beta   90.00
_cell.angle_gamma   90.00
#
_symmetry.space_group_name_H-M   'P 1'
#
loop_
_entity.id
_entity.type
_entity.pdbx_description
1 polymer ?
#
loop_
_entity_poly.entity_id
_entity_poly.type
_entity_poly.pdbx_seq_one_letter_code
_entity_poly.pdbx_strand_id
1 'polypeptide(L)'
;MSTLRSQPSNDFHAAPPALIVGVRGAVWLSAEGEVEEISHRLAARRIATGVRPLVCYGPLAAKRLKIEPFPALDLLELFAFVYPARFCLPTPGGLAEALDISLPGTLEAEAECLMAAAECLFDRLAAIAKPDVAAVARFMAQGGWPWGGMVLAALGESGEAPHSKSLIAGMRIWDRLPEWQDQPPKPPPGAFPVEPVEARAQLVRLLGAGSEDRPQQMDYAAGVSAAFMPRDHVDQPRFVLAEAGTGVGKTLGYIASASVWAEKNEGPVWVSTFTRNLQRQLDAELDR
;
A
#
# COMPACT_ATOMS: atom_id res chain seq x y z
N MET A 1 37.99 -7.69 -8.45
CA MET A 1 37.23 -8.92 -8.76
C MET A 1 35.75 -8.60 -8.60
N SER A 2 35.11 -8.17 -9.69
CA SER A 2 33.68 -7.85 -9.72
C SER A 2 32.93 -9.11 -10.12
N THR A 3 32.08 -9.62 -9.22
CA THR A 3 31.24 -10.79 -9.44
C THR A 3 30.13 -10.41 -10.41
N LEU A 4 30.35 -10.73 -11.69
CA LEU A 4 29.32 -10.78 -12.71
C LEU A 4 28.22 -11.74 -12.23
N ARG A 5 27.11 -11.21 -11.74
CA ARG A 5 25.86 -11.96 -11.59
C ARG A 5 25.49 -12.44 -12.99
N SER A 6 25.56 -13.74 -13.23
CA SER A 6 25.05 -14.36 -14.45
C SER A 6 23.57 -13.98 -14.58
N GLN A 7 23.24 -13.18 -15.59
CA GLN A 7 21.86 -13.02 -16.01
C GLN A 7 21.34 -14.42 -16.40
N PRO A 8 20.17 -14.85 -15.91
CA PRO A 8 19.58 -16.09 -16.41
C PRO A 8 19.35 -15.91 -17.92
N SER A 9 19.92 -16.81 -18.72
CA SER A 9 19.67 -16.84 -20.16
C SER A 9 18.18 -17.04 -20.38
N ASN A 10 17.59 -16.15 -21.16
CA ASN A 10 16.17 -16.15 -21.46
C ASN A 10 15.90 -17.10 -22.63
N ASP A 11 16.33 -18.37 -22.49
CA ASP A 11 16.20 -19.41 -23.52
C ASP A 11 14.79 -20.02 -23.47
N PHE A 12 13.80 -19.32 -24.03
CA PHE A 12 12.39 -19.76 -24.06
C PHE A 12 11.91 -20.07 -25.48
N HIS A 13 12.49 -21.10 -26.12
CA HIS A 13 12.04 -21.57 -27.43
C HIS A 13 11.35 -22.95 -27.42
N ALA A 14 11.28 -23.66 -26.28
CA ALA A 14 10.54 -24.92 -26.15
C ALA A 14 9.48 -24.82 -25.05
N ALA A 15 8.29 -25.38 -25.28
CA ALA A 15 7.24 -25.45 -24.27
C ALA A 15 7.76 -26.24 -23.04
N PRO A 16 7.44 -25.82 -21.81
CA PRO A 16 7.91 -26.53 -20.62
C PRO A 16 7.17 -27.87 -20.46
N PRO A 17 7.84 -28.92 -19.97
CA PRO A 17 7.16 -30.16 -19.61
C PRO A 17 6.32 -29.97 -18.34
N ALA A 18 5.30 -30.80 -18.12
CA ALA A 18 4.55 -30.82 -16.87
C ALA A 18 4.99 -31.97 -15.95
N LEU A 19 5.02 -31.72 -14.65
CA LEU A 19 5.41 -32.69 -13.63
C LEU A 19 4.34 -32.80 -12.54
N ILE A 20 3.79 -34.00 -12.39
CA ILE A 20 2.94 -34.39 -11.27
C ILE A 20 3.71 -35.37 -10.40
N VAL A 21 3.89 -35.04 -9.12
CA VAL A 21 4.58 -35.91 -8.17
C VAL A 21 3.53 -36.61 -7.30
N GLY A 22 3.20 -37.85 -7.63
CA GLY A 22 2.31 -38.70 -6.82
C GLY A 22 3.00 -39.29 -5.58
N VAL A 23 2.26 -40.12 -4.82
CA VAL A 23 2.76 -40.74 -3.58
C VAL A 23 3.85 -41.79 -3.86
N ARG A 24 3.68 -42.59 -4.92
CA ARG A 24 4.56 -43.74 -5.24
C ARG A 24 5.49 -43.51 -6.44
N GLY A 25 5.23 -42.47 -7.23
CA GLY A 25 5.96 -42.15 -8.45
C GLY A 25 5.64 -40.74 -8.90
N ALA A 26 6.06 -40.39 -10.10
CA ALA A 26 5.75 -39.12 -10.74
C ALA A 26 5.36 -39.36 -12.20
N VAL A 27 4.53 -38.47 -12.75
CA VAL A 27 4.24 -38.41 -14.17
C VAL A 27 4.96 -37.20 -14.75
N TRP A 28 5.65 -37.44 -15.87
CA TRP A 28 6.32 -36.41 -16.66
C TRP A 28 5.66 -36.35 -18.03
N LEU A 29 5.05 -35.21 -18.35
CA LEU A 29 4.47 -34.95 -19.66
C LEU A 29 5.44 -34.04 -20.42
N SER A 30 5.98 -34.52 -21.54
CA SER A 30 6.88 -33.73 -22.39
C SER A 30 6.14 -32.60 -23.12
N ALA A 31 6.90 -31.67 -23.69
CA ALA A 31 6.38 -30.60 -24.53
C ALA A 31 5.67 -31.12 -25.79
N GLU A 32 6.11 -32.28 -26.27
CA GLU A 32 5.60 -32.98 -27.45
C GLU A 32 4.37 -33.85 -27.13
N GLY A 33 3.95 -33.91 -25.85
CA GLY A 33 2.79 -34.67 -25.42
C GLY A 33 3.09 -36.11 -24.98
N GLU A 34 4.35 -36.50 -24.84
CA GLU A 34 4.70 -37.84 -24.36
C GLU A 34 4.54 -37.93 -22.85
N VAL A 35 3.71 -38.89 -22.38
CA VAL A 35 3.48 -39.15 -20.96
C VAL A 35 4.39 -40.30 -20.49
N GLU A 36 5.21 -40.04 -19.48
CA GLU A 36 6.05 -41.05 -18.84
C GLU A 36 5.76 -41.15 -17.34
N GLU A 37 5.45 -42.35 -16.88
CA GLU A 37 5.52 -42.68 -15.46
C GLU A 37 6.99 -42.93 -15.06
N ILE A 38 7.51 -42.08 -14.18
CA ILE A 38 8.90 -42.11 -13.75
C ILE A 38 9.05 -42.20 -12.23
N SER A 39 10.17 -42.77 -11.79
CA SER A 39 10.53 -42.76 -10.37
C SER A 39 10.82 -41.33 -9.88
N HIS A 40 10.61 -41.06 -8.60
CA HIS A 40 11.00 -39.79 -7.97
C HIS A 40 12.49 -39.47 -8.18
N ARG A 41 13.35 -40.50 -8.21
CA ARG A 41 14.79 -40.34 -8.45
C ARG A 41 15.09 -39.85 -9.86
N LEU A 42 14.37 -40.35 -10.86
CA LEU A 42 14.52 -39.92 -12.25
C LEU A 42 13.97 -38.50 -12.44
N ALA A 43 12.81 -38.18 -11.84
CA ALA A 43 12.26 -36.83 -11.84
C ALA A 43 13.24 -35.80 -11.24
N ALA A 44 13.80 -36.10 -10.06
CA ALA A 44 14.82 -35.27 -9.43
C ALA A 44 16.07 -35.10 -10.32
N ARG A 45 16.50 -36.14 -11.03
CA ARG A 45 17.63 -36.07 -11.97
C ARG A 45 17.32 -35.16 -13.17
N ARG A 46 16.10 -35.22 -13.74
CA ARG A 46 15.66 -34.32 -14.83
C ARG A 46 15.62 -32.86 -14.37
N ILE A 47 15.13 -32.60 -13.16
CA ILE A 47 15.14 -31.25 -12.58
C ILE A 47 16.57 -30.74 -12.42
N ALA A 48 17.48 -31.60 -11.94
CA ALA A 48 18.88 -31.23 -11.72
C ALA A 48 19.64 -30.85 -13.02
N THR A 49 19.14 -31.19 -14.22
CA THR A 49 19.72 -30.72 -15.49
C THR A 49 19.32 -29.29 -15.85
N GLY A 50 18.53 -28.62 -15.00
CA GLY A 50 18.10 -27.22 -15.19
C GLY A 50 16.73 -27.07 -15.84
N VAL A 51 16.01 -28.17 -16.09
CA VAL A 51 14.65 -28.12 -16.62
C VAL A 51 13.70 -27.51 -15.59
N ARG A 52 12.82 -26.62 -16.05
CA ARG A 52 11.81 -25.94 -15.22
C ARG A 52 10.42 -26.43 -15.62
N PRO A 53 9.91 -27.49 -14.97
CA PRO A 53 8.60 -28.04 -15.33
C PRO A 53 7.46 -27.14 -14.86
N LEU A 54 6.30 -27.25 -15.51
CA LEU A 54 5.02 -26.85 -14.95
C LEU A 54 4.71 -27.73 -13.74
N VAL A 55 4.32 -27.10 -12.65
CA VAL A 55 3.87 -27.79 -11.43
C VAL A 55 2.63 -27.10 -10.88
N CYS A 56 1.87 -27.82 -10.06
CA CYS A 56 0.88 -27.23 -9.17
C CYS A 56 1.36 -27.43 -7.73
N TYR A 57 1.70 -26.33 -7.06
CA TYR A 57 2.23 -26.32 -5.69
C TYR A 57 3.63 -26.97 -5.55
N GLY A 58 4.64 -26.25 -6.06
CA GLY A 58 6.05 -26.63 -6.07
C GLY A 58 6.62 -27.10 -4.71
N PRO A 59 6.29 -26.45 -3.57
CA PRO A 59 6.74 -26.93 -2.25
C PRO A 59 6.32 -28.37 -1.94
N LEU A 60 5.11 -28.78 -2.34
CA LEU A 60 4.66 -30.16 -2.17
C LEU A 60 5.41 -31.11 -3.10
N ALA A 61 5.64 -30.70 -4.35
CA ALA A 61 6.42 -31.48 -5.31
C ALA A 61 7.85 -31.74 -4.78
N ALA A 62 8.56 -30.70 -4.33
CA ALA A 62 9.90 -30.83 -3.73
C ALA A 62 9.90 -31.75 -2.51
N LYS A 63 8.92 -31.57 -1.60
CA LYS A 63 8.75 -32.43 -0.42
C LYS A 63 8.53 -33.90 -0.78
N ARG A 64 7.69 -34.19 -1.78
CA ARG A 64 7.42 -35.57 -2.24
C ARG A 64 8.66 -36.19 -2.90
N LEU A 65 9.40 -35.41 -3.69
CA LEU A 65 10.66 -35.83 -4.30
C LEU A 65 11.82 -35.97 -3.31
N LYS A 66 11.69 -35.41 -2.09
CA LYS A 66 12.73 -35.36 -1.05
C LYS A 66 13.99 -34.62 -1.51
N ILE A 67 13.80 -33.50 -2.21
CA ILE A 67 14.85 -32.60 -2.66
C ILE A 67 14.58 -31.18 -2.16
N GLU A 68 15.59 -30.31 -2.25
CA GLU A 68 15.42 -28.88 -2.01
C GLU A 68 14.44 -28.25 -3.01
N PRO A 69 13.77 -27.12 -2.65
CA PRO A 69 12.99 -26.35 -3.60
C PRO A 69 13.78 -26.06 -4.87
N PHE A 70 13.13 -26.24 -6.02
CA PHE A 70 13.76 -26.13 -7.34
C PHE A 70 13.02 -25.11 -8.21
N PRO A 71 13.71 -24.49 -9.19
CA PRO A 71 13.05 -23.60 -10.14
C PRO A 71 11.99 -24.35 -10.94
N ALA A 72 10.74 -23.89 -10.86
CA ALA A 72 9.61 -24.44 -11.58
C ALA A 72 8.72 -23.29 -12.07
N LEU A 73 7.82 -23.63 -12.99
CA LEU A 73 6.74 -22.76 -13.42
C LEU A 73 5.48 -23.19 -12.65
N ASP A 74 5.30 -22.65 -11.44
CA ASP A 74 4.17 -23.01 -10.59
C ASP A 74 2.89 -22.30 -11.06
N LEU A 75 1.89 -23.08 -11.47
CA LEU A 75 0.64 -22.55 -12.01
C LEU A 75 -0.19 -21.80 -10.97
N LEU A 76 -0.01 -22.06 -9.68
CA LEU A 76 -0.69 -21.29 -8.64
C LEU A 76 -0.15 -19.85 -8.56
N GLU A 77 1.13 -19.64 -8.87
CA GLU A 77 1.70 -18.29 -8.95
C GLU A 77 1.12 -17.53 -10.15
N LEU A 78 1.03 -18.18 -11.32
CA LEU A 78 0.43 -17.59 -12.51
C LEU A 78 -1.07 -17.33 -12.30
N PHE A 79 -1.79 -18.27 -11.67
CA PHE A 79 -3.19 -18.10 -11.32
C PHE A 79 -3.40 -16.88 -10.41
N ALA A 80 -2.59 -16.72 -9.36
CA ALA A 80 -2.70 -15.58 -8.45
C ALA A 80 -2.43 -14.24 -9.16
N PHE A 81 -1.56 -14.24 -10.17
CA PHE A 81 -1.30 -13.05 -11.00
C PHE A 81 -2.48 -12.71 -11.92
N VAL A 82 -3.05 -13.72 -12.60
CA VAL A 82 -4.14 -13.53 -13.58
C VAL A 82 -5.50 -13.28 -12.91
N TYR A 83 -5.75 -13.92 -11.77
CA TYR A 83 -6.98 -13.82 -10.98
C TYR A 83 -6.69 -13.36 -9.54
N PRO A 84 -6.29 -12.09 -9.34
CA PRO A 84 -6.00 -11.59 -8.00
C PRO A 84 -7.24 -11.69 -7.11
N ALA A 85 -7.02 -12.06 -5.85
CA ALA A 85 -8.06 -12.23 -4.81
C ALA A 85 -9.15 -13.28 -5.13
N ARG A 86 -8.89 -14.22 -6.06
CA ARG A 86 -9.76 -15.37 -6.31
C ARG A 86 -9.22 -16.62 -5.59
N PHE A 87 -10.11 -17.37 -4.95
CA PHE A 87 -9.75 -18.61 -4.27
C PHE A 87 -9.46 -19.74 -5.28
N CYS A 88 -8.45 -20.57 -5.00
CA CYS A 88 -8.13 -21.80 -5.72
C CYS A 88 -7.54 -22.82 -4.74
N LEU A 89 -8.05 -24.06 -4.76
CA LEU A 89 -7.42 -25.15 -4.02
C LEU A 89 -6.05 -25.47 -4.66
N PRO A 90 -4.97 -25.67 -3.88
CA PRO A 90 -3.61 -25.82 -4.40
C PRO A 90 -3.34 -27.24 -4.94
N THR A 91 -4.19 -27.69 -5.87
CA THR A 91 -4.15 -29.02 -6.49
C THR A 91 -4.54 -28.90 -7.97
N PRO A 92 -4.15 -29.84 -8.85
CA PRO A 92 -4.59 -29.84 -10.24
C PRO A 92 -6.11 -29.82 -10.38
N GLY A 93 -6.84 -30.61 -9.58
CA GLY A 93 -8.31 -30.56 -9.53
C GLY A 93 -8.85 -29.21 -9.09
N GLY A 94 -8.22 -28.57 -8.11
CA GLY A 94 -8.56 -27.22 -7.66
C GLY A 94 -8.37 -26.14 -8.74
N LEU A 95 -7.28 -26.23 -9.51
CA LEU A 95 -7.06 -25.39 -10.69
C LEU A 95 -8.13 -25.66 -11.76
N ALA A 96 -8.47 -26.93 -11.99
CA ALA A 96 -9.49 -27.31 -12.97
C ALA A 96 -10.85 -26.70 -12.63
N GLU A 97 -11.30 -26.83 -11.38
CA GLU A 97 -12.54 -26.21 -10.89
C GLU A 97 -12.49 -24.68 -11.00
N ALA A 98 -11.37 -24.05 -10.60
CA ALA A 98 -11.24 -22.60 -10.64
C ALA A 98 -11.23 -22.05 -12.08
N LEU A 99 -10.73 -22.82 -13.06
CA LEU A 99 -10.65 -22.43 -14.46
C LEU A 99 -11.83 -22.93 -15.30
N ASP A 100 -12.75 -23.69 -14.72
CA ASP A 100 -13.88 -24.33 -15.42
C ASP A 100 -13.42 -25.23 -16.58
N ILE A 101 -12.39 -26.04 -16.32
CA ILE A 101 -11.85 -27.05 -17.25
C ILE A 101 -12.10 -28.47 -16.72
N SER A 102 -11.86 -29.48 -17.55
CA SER A 102 -12.13 -30.88 -17.21
C SER A 102 -11.36 -31.33 -15.97
N LEU A 103 -12.08 -31.93 -15.01
CA LEU A 103 -11.48 -32.44 -13.77
C LEU A 103 -10.59 -33.66 -14.04
N PRO A 104 -9.34 -33.67 -13.54
CA PRO A 104 -8.46 -34.82 -13.70
C PRO A 104 -8.83 -35.96 -12.74
N GLY A 105 -8.85 -37.19 -13.25
CA GLY A 105 -9.12 -38.41 -12.47
C GLY A 105 -7.89 -39.30 -12.23
N THR A 106 -6.78 -39.07 -12.93
CA THR A 106 -5.53 -39.84 -12.84
C THR A 106 -4.32 -38.90 -12.84
N LEU A 107 -3.12 -39.40 -12.51
CA LEU A 107 -1.91 -38.56 -12.49
C LEU A 107 -1.52 -38.05 -13.89
N GLU A 108 -1.83 -38.83 -14.93
CA GLU A 108 -1.65 -38.46 -16.33
C GLU A 108 -2.61 -37.30 -16.69
N ALA A 109 -3.89 -37.45 -16.35
CA ALA A 109 -4.88 -36.40 -16.54
C ALA A 109 -4.55 -35.14 -15.71
N GLU A 110 -3.95 -35.29 -14.52
CA GLU A 110 -3.45 -34.14 -13.75
C GLU A 110 -2.33 -33.40 -14.49
N ALA A 111 -1.43 -34.10 -15.19
CA ALA A 111 -0.35 -33.47 -15.96
C ALA A 111 -0.89 -32.75 -17.20
N GLU A 112 -1.84 -33.36 -17.92
CA GLU A 112 -2.57 -32.72 -19.01
C GLU A 112 -3.35 -31.48 -18.53
N CYS A 113 -3.97 -31.58 -17.35
CA CYS A 113 -4.66 -30.47 -16.71
C CYS A 113 -3.73 -29.28 -16.45
N LEU A 114 -2.45 -29.50 -16.12
CA LEU A 114 -1.50 -28.39 -15.95
C LEU A 114 -1.24 -27.66 -17.28
N MET A 115 -1.12 -28.40 -18.39
CA MET A 115 -0.96 -27.79 -19.72
C MET A 115 -2.17 -26.96 -20.10
N ALA A 116 -3.37 -27.54 -19.97
CA ALA A 116 -4.63 -26.85 -20.26
C ALA A 116 -4.86 -25.62 -19.35
N ALA A 117 -4.48 -25.72 -18.07
CA ALA A 117 -4.54 -24.60 -17.14
C ALA A 117 -3.61 -23.45 -17.54
N ALA A 118 -2.38 -23.77 -17.99
CA ALA A 118 -1.44 -22.78 -18.48
C ALA A 118 -2.03 -22.01 -19.69
N GLU A 119 -2.56 -22.74 -20.67
CA GLU A 119 -3.21 -22.16 -21.86
C GLU A 119 -4.37 -21.24 -21.47
N CYS A 120 -5.30 -21.72 -20.63
CA CYS A 120 -6.44 -20.93 -20.15
C CYS A 120 -6.01 -19.65 -19.43
N LEU A 121 -4.94 -19.71 -18.63
CA LEU A 121 -4.39 -18.55 -17.93
C LEU A 121 -3.77 -17.53 -18.89
N PHE A 122 -3.08 -17.97 -19.94
CA PHE A 122 -2.53 -17.08 -20.97
C PHE A 122 -3.62 -16.47 -21.87
N ASP A 123 -4.65 -17.24 -22.23
CA ASP A 123 -5.81 -16.72 -22.96
C ASP A 123 -6.51 -15.62 -22.15
N ARG A 124 -6.68 -15.84 -20.83
CA ARG A 124 -7.21 -14.83 -19.94
C ARG A 124 -6.30 -13.62 -19.86
N LEU A 125 -4.99 -13.81 -19.74
CA LEU A 125 -4.00 -12.73 -19.65
C LEU A 125 -4.09 -11.81 -20.88
N ALA A 126 -4.23 -12.39 -22.08
CA ALA A 126 -4.41 -11.64 -23.32
C ALA A 126 -5.69 -10.77 -23.30
N ALA A 127 -6.76 -11.25 -22.66
CA ALA A 127 -8.02 -10.51 -22.54
C ALA A 127 -8.00 -9.37 -21.50
N ILE A 128 -7.09 -9.40 -20.53
CA ILE A 128 -6.98 -8.39 -19.44
C ILE A 128 -5.80 -7.45 -19.63
N ALA A 129 -5.10 -7.51 -20.75
CA ALA A 129 -3.89 -6.73 -21.02
C ALA A 129 -4.16 -5.21 -20.87
N LYS A 130 -3.54 -4.62 -19.84
CA LYS A 130 -3.58 -3.18 -19.54
C LYS A 130 -2.17 -2.72 -19.16
N PRO A 131 -1.82 -1.43 -19.34
CA PRO A 131 -0.50 -0.90 -18.98
C PRO A 131 -0.07 -1.21 -17.53
N ASP A 132 -1.04 -1.25 -16.60
CA ASP A 132 -0.78 -1.56 -15.19
C ASP A 132 -0.33 -2.98 -14.95
N VAL A 133 -0.95 -3.93 -15.66
CA VAL A 133 -0.61 -5.36 -15.58
C VAL A 133 0.83 -5.56 -16.06
N ALA A 134 1.20 -4.89 -17.14
CA ALA A 134 2.57 -4.89 -17.65
C ALA A 134 3.58 -4.27 -16.66
N ALA A 135 3.20 -3.22 -15.93
CA ALA A 135 4.08 -2.64 -14.91
C ALA A 135 4.36 -3.61 -13.75
N VAL A 136 3.32 -4.29 -13.24
CA VAL A 136 3.46 -5.32 -12.20
C VAL A 136 4.29 -6.50 -12.72
N ALA A 137 3.99 -7.00 -13.93
CA ALA A 137 4.75 -8.09 -14.55
C ALA A 137 6.24 -7.77 -14.68
N ARG A 138 6.59 -6.54 -15.13
CA ARG A 138 8.01 -6.10 -15.24
C ARG A 138 8.69 -6.06 -13.88
N PHE A 139 8.03 -5.55 -12.85
CA PHE A 139 8.58 -5.52 -11.50
C PHE A 139 8.85 -6.94 -10.96
N MET A 140 7.88 -7.85 -11.12
CA MET A 140 8.03 -9.24 -10.69
C MET A 140 9.12 -9.97 -11.50
N ALA A 141 9.21 -9.74 -12.80
CA ALA A 141 10.26 -10.29 -13.66
C ALA A 141 11.66 -9.82 -13.22
N GLN A 142 11.81 -8.53 -12.90
CA GLN A 142 13.07 -8.00 -12.33
C GLN A 142 13.40 -8.64 -10.98
N GLY A 143 12.39 -8.98 -10.19
CA GLY A 143 12.50 -9.74 -8.94
C GLY A 143 12.83 -11.23 -9.12
N GLY A 144 12.95 -11.73 -10.35
CA GLY A 144 13.28 -13.13 -10.65
C GLY A 144 12.08 -14.07 -10.69
N TRP A 145 10.85 -13.55 -10.81
CA TRP A 145 9.66 -14.38 -10.94
C TRP A 145 9.74 -15.26 -12.21
N PRO A 146 9.64 -16.61 -12.10
CA PRO A 146 9.87 -17.52 -13.23
C PRO A 146 8.97 -17.28 -14.45
N TRP A 147 7.73 -16.85 -14.23
CA TRP A 147 6.77 -16.56 -15.30
C TRP A 147 6.98 -15.20 -15.99
N GLY A 148 7.79 -14.32 -15.40
CA GLY A 148 7.86 -12.91 -15.80
C GLY A 148 8.15 -12.70 -17.29
N GLY A 149 9.11 -13.45 -17.86
CA GLY A 149 9.44 -13.36 -19.29
C GLY A 149 8.27 -13.77 -20.20
N MET A 150 7.59 -14.88 -19.87
CA MET A 150 6.45 -15.37 -20.65
C MET A 150 5.24 -14.44 -20.56
N VAL A 151 4.94 -13.94 -19.35
CA VAL A 151 3.85 -12.98 -19.12
C VAL A 151 4.11 -11.68 -19.88
N LEU A 152 5.34 -11.15 -19.85
CA LEU A 152 5.69 -9.94 -20.61
C LEU A 152 5.59 -10.16 -22.11
N ALA A 153 6.09 -11.30 -22.62
CA ALA A 153 5.94 -11.65 -24.03
C ALA A 153 4.47 -11.74 -24.46
N ALA A 154 3.62 -12.37 -23.64
CA ALA A 154 2.18 -12.49 -23.89
C ALA A 154 1.45 -11.13 -23.85
N LEU A 155 1.95 -10.17 -23.07
CA LEU A 155 1.42 -8.80 -23.01
C LEU A 155 1.93 -7.91 -24.17
N GLY A 156 2.74 -8.46 -25.10
CA GLY A 156 3.33 -7.71 -26.21
C GLY A 156 4.46 -6.76 -25.78
N GLU A 157 5.05 -6.99 -24.60
CA GLU A 157 6.10 -6.15 -24.04
C GLU A 157 7.47 -6.60 -24.53
N SER A 158 7.87 -6.08 -25.68
CA SER A 158 9.21 -6.26 -26.26
C SER A 158 9.97 -4.94 -26.23
N GLY A 159 10.78 -4.71 -25.19
CA GLY A 159 11.57 -3.48 -25.03
C GLY A 159 12.51 -3.51 -23.83
N GLU A 160 13.43 -2.54 -23.76
CA GLU A 160 14.34 -2.38 -22.62
C GLU A 160 13.56 -2.14 -21.32
N ALA A 161 14.02 -2.77 -20.24
CA ALA A 161 13.43 -2.62 -18.92
C ALA A 161 13.47 -1.13 -18.49
N PRO A 162 12.34 -0.52 -18.12
CA PRO A 162 12.31 0.85 -17.61
C PRO A 162 13.24 1.02 -16.40
N HIS A 163 13.74 2.25 -16.19
CA HIS A 163 14.50 2.56 -14.99
C HIS A 163 13.72 2.19 -13.72
N SER A 164 14.40 1.69 -12.67
CA SER A 164 13.79 1.19 -11.43
C SER A 164 12.75 2.14 -10.79
N LYS A 165 12.95 3.47 -10.89
CA LYS A 165 11.97 4.47 -10.42
C LYS A 165 10.63 4.41 -11.16
N SER A 166 10.65 4.13 -12.46
CA SER A 166 9.44 3.99 -13.31
C SER A 166 8.65 2.73 -12.97
N LEU A 167 9.33 1.65 -12.56
CA LEU A 167 8.69 0.40 -12.15
C LEU A 167 7.94 0.57 -10.82
N ILE A 168 8.56 1.24 -9.84
CA ILE A 168 7.93 1.53 -8.54
C ILE A 168 6.69 2.43 -8.73
N ALA A 169 6.76 3.42 -9.62
CA ALA A 169 5.61 4.28 -9.93
C ALA A 169 4.42 3.48 -10.48
N GLY A 170 4.67 2.49 -11.36
CA GLY A 170 3.63 1.63 -11.92
C GLY A 170 2.90 0.76 -10.88
N MET A 171 3.50 0.52 -9.71
CA MET A 171 2.87 -0.23 -8.62
C MET A 171 1.95 0.61 -7.72
N ARG A 172 1.95 1.95 -7.85
CA ARG A 172 1.17 2.85 -6.99
C ARG A 172 -0.28 2.96 -7.42
N ILE A 173 -1.01 1.83 -7.40
CA ILE A 173 -2.44 1.82 -7.75
C ILE A 173 -3.27 2.74 -6.84
N TRP A 174 -2.83 2.95 -5.59
CA TRP A 174 -3.48 3.84 -4.63
C TRP A 174 -3.51 5.31 -5.07
N ASP A 175 -2.56 5.75 -5.90
CA ASP A 175 -2.57 7.12 -6.46
C ASP A 175 -3.77 7.34 -7.40
N ARG A 176 -4.46 6.28 -7.81
CA ARG A 176 -5.63 6.30 -8.71
C ARG A 176 -6.93 5.86 -8.04
N LEU A 177 -6.88 5.44 -6.77
CA LEU A 177 -8.08 5.14 -6.02
C LEU A 177 -8.71 6.45 -5.55
N PRO A 178 -10.05 6.57 -5.55
CA PRO A 178 -10.70 7.75 -4.99
C PRO A 178 -10.36 7.85 -3.49
N GLU A 179 -10.21 9.08 -3.03
CA GLU A 179 -10.07 9.33 -1.60
C GLU A 179 -11.35 8.88 -0.89
N TRP A 180 -11.19 8.13 0.19
CA TRP A 180 -12.31 7.63 0.99
C TRP A 180 -12.02 7.94 2.46
N GLN A 181 -13.08 8.26 3.21
CA GLN A 181 -13.01 8.53 4.65
C GLN A 181 -13.91 7.53 5.38
N ASP A 182 -13.37 6.89 6.41
CA ASP A 182 -14.11 5.92 7.23
C ASP A 182 -15.06 6.60 8.22
N GLN A 183 -14.70 7.80 8.68
CA GLN A 183 -15.48 8.56 9.64
C GLN A 183 -16.17 9.76 8.97
N PRO A 184 -17.34 10.19 9.49
CA PRO A 184 -17.94 11.45 9.09
C PRO A 184 -16.94 12.60 9.28
N PRO A 185 -16.92 13.59 8.37
CA PRO A 185 -16.12 14.79 8.58
C PRO A 185 -16.55 15.47 9.88
N LYS A 186 -15.59 16.06 10.60
CA LYS A 186 -15.89 16.82 11.82
C LYS A 186 -16.91 17.93 11.50
N PRO A 187 -17.90 18.18 12.37
CA PRO A 187 -18.81 19.31 12.19
C PRO A 187 -18.02 20.62 12.16
N PRO A 188 -18.56 21.67 11.51
CA PRO A 188 -17.95 22.99 11.56
C PRO A 188 -17.85 23.47 13.01
N PRO A 189 -16.83 24.27 13.36
CA PRO A 189 -16.70 24.83 14.70
C PRO A 189 -17.96 25.58 15.15
N GLY A 190 -18.18 25.58 16.47
CA GLY A 190 -19.24 26.39 17.09
C GLY A 190 -19.03 27.89 16.91
N ALA A 191 -20.00 28.68 17.37
CA ALA A 191 -19.96 30.14 17.37
C ALA A 191 -20.26 30.77 18.75
N PHE A 192 -20.04 30.03 19.83
CA PHE A 192 -20.20 30.51 21.20
C PHE A 192 -19.21 31.65 21.48
N PRO A 193 -19.68 32.79 22.03
CA PRO A 193 -18.83 33.93 22.34
C PRO A 193 -17.84 33.60 23.46
N VAL A 194 -16.78 34.41 23.56
CA VAL A 194 -15.93 34.48 24.74
C VAL A 194 -16.30 35.73 25.51
N GLU A 195 -16.84 35.57 26.71
CA GLU A 195 -17.17 36.69 27.58
C GLU A 195 -15.89 37.26 28.22
N PRO A 196 -15.84 38.58 28.50
CA PRO A 196 -14.68 39.20 29.13
C PRO A 196 -14.25 38.54 30.45
N VAL A 197 -15.21 38.02 31.22
CA VAL A 197 -14.95 37.30 32.48
C VAL A 197 -14.28 35.94 32.22
N GLU A 198 -14.64 35.24 31.14
CA GLU A 198 -14.03 33.96 30.77
C GLU A 198 -12.58 34.18 30.34
N ALA A 199 -12.31 35.23 29.55
CA ALA A 199 -10.96 35.62 29.14
C ALA A 199 -10.07 35.96 30.34
N ARG A 200 -10.58 36.75 31.31
CA ARG A 200 -9.85 37.06 32.55
C ARG A 200 -9.59 35.82 33.38
N ALA A 201 -10.59 34.95 33.55
CA ALA A 201 -10.45 33.70 34.30
C ALA A 201 -9.42 32.76 33.67
N GLN A 202 -9.42 32.63 32.34
CA GLN A 202 -8.41 31.83 31.63
C GLN A 202 -7.02 32.45 31.77
N LEU A 203 -6.89 33.77 31.69
CA LEU A 203 -5.60 34.44 31.89
C LEU A 203 -5.02 34.14 33.29
N VAL A 204 -5.85 34.16 34.34
CA VAL A 204 -5.41 33.78 35.70
C VAL A 204 -4.90 32.34 35.73
N ARG A 205 -5.60 31.41 35.06
CA ARG A 205 -5.17 30.01 34.97
C ARG A 205 -3.82 29.88 34.28
N LEU A 206 -3.63 30.56 33.15
CA LEU A 206 -2.39 30.53 32.37
C LEU A 206 -1.21 31.17 33.13
N LEU A 207 -1.45 32.20 33.92
CA LEU A 207 -0.40 32.86 34.72
C LEU A 207 0.04 32.01 35.92
N GLY A 208 -0.83 31.15 36.45
CA GLY A 208 -0.55 30.25 37.56
C GLY A 208 -0.54 30.91 38.95
N ALA A 209 -0.42 30.09 40.00
CA ALA A 209 -0.43 30.57 41.38
C ALA A 209 0.86 31.37 41.70
N GLY A 210 0.70 32.60 42.22
CA GLY A 210 1.82 33.47 42.58
C GLY A 210 2.22 34.50 41.52
N SER A 211 1.45 34.64 40.45
CA SER A 211 1.64 35.74 39.50
C SER A 211 1.29 37.09 40.12
N GLU A 212 2.06 38.12 39.79
CA GLU A 212 1.75 39.50 40.18
C GLU A 212 0.42 39.97 39.56
N ASP A 213 -0.29 40.84 40.27
CA ASP A 213 -1.48 41.49 39.74
C ASP A 213 -1.12 42.41 38.57
N ARG A 214 -1.70 42.13 37.39
CA ARG A 214 -1.48 42.88 36.15
C ARG A 214 -2.81 43.38 35.55
N PRO A 215 -3.41 44.45 36.11
CA PRO A 215 -4.70 44.96 35.65
C PRO A 215 -4.73 45.28 34.16
N GLN A 216 -3.65 45.87 33.59
CA GLN A 216 -3.62 46.18 32.16
C GLN A 216 -3.63 44.94 31.27
N GLN A 217 -3.01 43.83 31.71
CA GLN A 217 -3.04 42.56 30.96
C GLN A 217 -4.43 41.93 30.98
N MET A 218 -5.11 42.03 32.12
CA MET A 218 -6.49 41.58 32.29
C MET A 218 -7.47 42.38 31.43
N ASP A 219 -7.30 43.70 31.37
CA ASP A 219 -8.09 44.58 30.52
C ASP A 219 -7.83 44.32 29.04
N TYR A 220 -6.58 44.06 28.67
CA TYR A 220 -6.22 43.65 27.31
C TYR A 220 -6.88 42.33 26.91
N ALA A 221 -6.80 41.29 27.75
CA ALA A 221 -7.43 40.00 27.48
C ALA A 221 -8.96 40.14 27.33
N ALA A 222 -9.59 40.91 28.23
CA ALA A 222 -11.02 41.23 28.14
C ALA A 222 -11.37 41.98 26.85
N GLY A 223 -10.57 42.96 26.42
CA GLY A 223 -10.81 43.71 25.18
C GLY A 223 -10.68 42.85 23.93
N VAL A 224 -9.69 41.95 23.88
CA VAL A 224 -9.48 41.03 22.75
C VAL A 224 -10.61 40.00 22.61
N SER A 225 -11.29 39.64 23.71
CA SER A 225 -12.41 38.68 23.67
C SER A 225 -13.55 39.08 22.72
N ALA A 226 -13.73 40.38 22.46
CA ALA A 226 -14.74 40.89 21.53
C ALA A 226 -14.56 40.40 20.08
N ALA A 227 -13.32 40.02 19.69
CA ALA A 227 -13.05 39.42 18.38
C ALA A 227 -13.70 38.03 18.22
N PHE A 228 -14.01 37.36 19.33
CA PHE A 228 -14.56 36.02 19.38
C PHE A 228 -16.09 35.99 19.55
N MET A 229 -16.76 37.15 19.47
CA MET A 229 -18.22 37.19 19.42
C MET A 229 -18.73 36.70 18.05
N PRO A 230 -19.88 35.98 18.00
CA PRO A 230 -20.49 35.58 16.73
C PRO A 230 -20.75 36.80 15.83
N ARG A 231 -20.57 36.59 14.53
CA ARG A 231 -20.88 37.60 13.50
C ARG A 231 -22.38 37.76 13.33
N ASP A 232 -22.84 38.99 13.10
CA ASP A 232 -24.25 39.29 12.86
C ASP A 232 -24.69 38.96 11.43
N HIS A 233 -23.74 39.06 10.47
CA HIS A 233 -23.99 38.84 9.05
C HIS A 233 -22.89 38.00 8.40
N VAL A 234 -23.26 37.31 7.32
CA VAL A 234 -22.31 36.61 6.44
C VAL A 234 -21.36 37.65 5.82
N ASP A 235 -20.09 37.28 5.65
CA ASP A 235 -19.01 38.13 5.11
C ASP A 235 -18.68 39.41 5.90
N GLN A 236 -19.17 39.53 7.14
CA GLN A 236 -18.83 40.62 8.05
C GLN A 236 -18.14 40.07 9.31
N PRO A 237 -16.81 39.88 9.29
CA PRO A 237 -16.09 39.39 10.45
C PRO A 237 -16.04 40.46 11.55
N ARG A 238 -16.00 40.02 12.82
CA ARG A 238 -15.61 40.91 13.92
C ARG A 238 -14.10 40.99 13.98
N PHE A 239 -13.59 42.22 14.08
CA PHE A 239 -12.17 42.46 14.27
C PHE A 239 -11.97 43.36 15.48
N VAL A 240 -10.85 43.15 16.19
CA VAL A 240 -10.41 44.02 17.27
C VAL A 240 -9.01 44.49 16.92
N LEU A 241 -8.80 45.81 16.98
CA LEU A 241 -7.48 46.40 16.95
C LEU A 241 -7.12 46.79 18.39
N ALA A 242 -6.18 46.07 18.99
CA ALA A 242 -5.75 46.30 20.36
C ALA A 242 -4.25 46.59 20.41
N GLU A 243 -3.89 47.76 20.95
CA GLU A 243 -2.51 48.13 21.22
C GLU A 243 -2.13 47.73 22.65
N ALA A 244 -1.01 47.04 22.81
CA ALA A 244 -0.45 46.69 24.11
C ALA A 244 0.99 47.17 24.18
N GLY A 245 1.31 47.98 25.19
CA GLY A 245 2.67 48.42 25.47
C GLY A 245 3.62 47.24 25.74
N THR A 246 4.91 47.48 25.55
CA THR A 246 5.95 46.49 25.87
C THR A 246 5.85 46.08 27.34
N GLY A 247 5.91 44.78 27.62
CA GLY A 247 5.86 44.24 28.99
C GLY A 247 4.45 44.00 29.56
N VAL A 248 3.37 44.40 28.86
CA VAL A 248 1.98 44.16 29.30
C VAL A 248 1.59 42.67 29.29
N GLY A 249 2.34 41.81 28.59
CA GLY A 249 2.01 40.38 28.47
C GLY A 249 0.94 40.08 27.42
N LYS A 250 1.03 40.76 26.26
CA LYS A 250 0.09 40.62 25.12
C LYS A 250 -0.13 39.17 24.69
N THR A 251 0.94 38.36 24.72
CA THR A 251 0.94 36.95 24.28
C THR A 251 -0.10 36.14 25.04
N LEU A 252 0.04 36.04 26.36
CA LEU A 252 -0.92 35.32 27.19
C LEU A 252 -2.31 36.00 27.17
N GLY A 253 -2.37 37.31 26.97
CA GLY A 253 -3.63 38.04 26.88
C GLY A 253 -4.52 37.60 25.72
N TYR A 254 -3.98 37.50 24.49
CA TYR A 254 -4.77 36.99 23.37
C TYR A 254 -4.90 35.46 23.37
N ILE A 255 -3.92 34.72 23.91
CA ILE A 255 -4.01 33.25 24.06
C ILE A 255 -5.14 32.88 25.02
N ALA A 256 -5.35 33.65 26.09
CA ALA A 256 -6.44 33.42 27.03
C ALA A 256 -7.80 33.47 26.33
N SER A 257 -8.06 34.50 25.52
CA SER A 257 -9.32 34.58 24.76
C SER A 257 -9.42 33.49 23.69
N ALA A 258 -8.33 33.23 22.97
CA ALA A 258 -8.29 32.24 21.89
C ALA A 258 -8.52 30.80 22.38
N SER A 259 -7.89 30.42 23.49
CA SER A 259 -8.02 29.08 24.08
C SER A 259 -9.45 28.81 24.57
N VAL A 260 -10.08 29.79 25.23
CA VAL A 260 -11.50 29.67 25.62
C VAL A 260 -12.38 29.46 24.38
N TRP A 261 -12.16 30.23 23.31
CA TRP A 261 -12.94 30.04 22.09
C TRP A 261 -12.71 28.66 21.47
N ALA A 262 -11.44 28.21 21.36
CA ALA A 262 -11.08 26.94 20.76
C ALA A 262 -11.69 25.74 21.53
N GLU A 263 -11.68 25.80 22.86
CA GLU A 263 -12.29 24.80 23.74
C GLU A 263 -13.82 24.79 23.60
N LYS A 264 -14.48 25.95 23.63
CA LYS A 264 -15.95 26.05 23.54
C LYS A 264 -16.49 25.65 22.18
N ASN A 265 -15.73 25.88 21.12
CA ASN A 265 -16.20 25.76 19.74
C ASN A 265 -15.57 24.59 18.99
N GLU A 266 -14.69 23.83 19.63
CA GLU A 266 -13.95 22.70 19.04
C GLU A 266 -13.28 23.09 17.70
N GLY A 267 -12.78 24.33 17.65
CA GLY A 267 -12.28 24.98 16.44
C GLY A 267 -10.82 25.42 16.56
N PRO A 268 -10.06 25.41 15.46
CA PRO A 268 -8.70 25.92 15.46
C PRO A 268 -8.68 27.45 15.52
N VAL A 269 -7.73 28.02 16.26
CA VAL A 269 -7.38 29.45 16.21
C VAL A 269 -5.98 29.60 15.62
N TRP A 270 -5.84 30.48 14.64
CA TRP A 270 -4.58 30.72 13.95
C TRP A 270 -3.90 31.96 14.53
N VAL A 271 -2.68 31.80 15.03
CA VAL A 271 -1.85 32.90 15.52
C VAL A 271 -0.75 33.18 14.49
N SER A 272 -0.74 34.39 13.94
CA SER A 272 0.26 34.84 12.97
C SER A 272 1.23 35.84 13.60
N THR A 273 2.53 35.69 13.34
CA THR A 273 3.58 36.56 13.88
C THR A 273 4.71 36.75 12.88
N PHE A 274 5.47 37.84 13.03
CA PHE A 274 6.38 38.35 11.99
C PHE A 274 7.64 37.51 11.78
N THR A 275 8.14 36.79 12.80
CA THR A 275 9.42 36.07 12.71
C THR A 275 9.36 34.68 13.31
N ARG A 276 10.24 33.78 12.83
CA ARG A 276 10.44 32.43 13.39
C ARG A 276 10.84 32.43 14.87
N ASN A 277 11.54 33.46 15.33
CA ASN A 277 11.92 33.57 16.73
C ASN A 277 10.70 33.83 17.62
N LEU A 278 9.79 34.70 17.17
CA LEU A 278 8.53 34.94 17.86
C LEU A 278 7.66 33.67 17.86
N GLN A 279 7.64 32.89 16.78
CA GLN A 279 6.93 31.60 16.75
C GLN A 279 7.41 30.66 17.86
N ARG A 280 8.73 30.46 17.99
CA ARG A 280 9.30 29.61 19.06
C ARG A 280 8.98 30.12 20.46
N GLN A 281 8.92 31.44 20.65
CA GLN A 281 8.51 32.04 21.92
C GLN A 281 7.04 31.75 22.23
N LEU A 282 6.17 31.72 21.22
CA LEU A 282 4.77 31.34 21.39
C LEU A 282 4.62 29.86 21.76
N ASP A 283 5.34 28.99 21.06
CA ASP A 283 5.31 27.55 21.35
C ASP A 283 5.71 27.28 22.81
N ALA A 284 6.79 27.91 23.29
CA ALA A 284 7.25 27.76 24.67
C ALA A 284 6.27 28.29 25.73
N GLU A 285 5.47 29.31 25.41
CA GLU A 285 4.42 29.82 26.31
C GLU A 285 3.16 28.93 26.31
N LEU A 286 2.90 28.20 25.23
CA LEU A 286 1.78 27.25 25.13
C LEU A 286 2.09 25.88 25.75
N ASP A 287 3.37 25.51 25.84
CA ASP A 287 3.83 24.27 26.47
C ASP A 287 3.87 24.32 28.01
N ARG A 288 3.64 25.51 28.60
CA ARG A 288 3.73 25.78 30.04
C ARG A 288 2.38 25.66 30.74
#